data_AF-X1FYU7-F1
#
_entry.id   AF-X1FYU7-F1
#
_cell.length_a   1.000
_cell.length_b   1.000
_cell.length_c   1.000
_cell.angle_alpha   90.00
_cell.angle_beta   90.00
_cell.angle_gamma   90.00
#
_symmetry.space_group_name_H-M   'P 1'
#
loop_
_entity.id
_entity.type
_entity.pdbx_description
1 polymer ?
#
loop_
_entity_poly.entity_id
_entity_poly.type
_entity_poly.pdbx_seq_one_letter_code
_entity_poly.pdbx_strand_id
1 'polypeptide(L)'
;ERVLKGDLHSPKKFRIRWSEYVGELKDWIEKEANVSLDVEELSDLLLSTCRSNDFNVIIQKDKKLFLNKDRIIYWVKEKLIPNTVIVALDDEDVIRLLIFCIEITYQMFSGGTRATVMQKGFRQSRRTFEEILVDQFIGKFGEVITKKFLEKNFPVKIELDWEISTDIEKFRNDIVNSFKKVSIKSSPALTGIWAEADVGYDYGICVKCSLPQPILIQFFIEVCGFSRLLDFAEKNIPFEDDRFRNYLGTMRMRVSNYKCGEIQSKAKGFVCGYFKTSKNKIKKLGEELDYMGEVREERYLVTINKLKYKKDDWVEFLSKTKLM
;
A
#
# COMPACT_ATOMS: atom_id res chain seq x y z
N GLU A 1 29.93 4.21 3.55
CA GLU A 1 30.16 4.82 2.21
C GLU A 1 29.48 6.19 2.13
N ARG A 2 29.99 7.15 1.35
CA ARG A 2 29.46 8.54 1.33
C ARG A 2 28.12 8.61 0.58
N VAL A 3 27.15 9.32 1.15
CA VAL A 3 25.83 9.62 0.56
C VAL A 3 25.80 11.09 0.17
N LEU A 4 25.31 11.42 -1.04
CA LEU A 4 25.07 12.80 -1.44
C LEU A 4 23.60 13.16 -1.20
N LYS A 5 23.32 14.40 -0.80
CA LYS A 5 21.94 14.89 -0.64
C LYS A 5 21.12 14.71 -1.91
N GLY A 6 21.73 14.93 -3.08
CA GLY A 6 21.08 14.73 -4.37
C GLY A 6 20.64 13.29 -4.64
N ASP A 7 21.30 12.30 -4.04
CA ASP A 7 20.89 10.90 -4.14
C ASP A 7 19.58 10.68 -3.36
N LEU A 8 19.47 11.28 -2.16
CA LEU A 8 18.28 11.17 -1.33
C LEU A 8 17.06 11.86 -1.96
N HIS A 9 17.24 12.91 -2.75
CA HIS A 9 16.12 13.58 -3.44
C HIS A 9 15.66 12.85 -4.72
N SER A 10 16.44 11.90 -5.25
CA SER A 10 16.12 11.24 -6.53
C SER A 10 16.15 9.72 -6.41
N PRO A 11 14.98 9.04 -6.40
CA PRO A 11 14.92 7.58 -6.35
C PRO A 11 15.76 6.90 -7.44
N LYS A 12 15.72 7.42 -8.67
CA LYS A 12 16.54 6.93 -9.78
C LYS A 12 18.04 7.00 -9.48
N LYS A 13 18.55 8.14 -8.99
CA LYS A 13 19.98 8.29 -8.66
C LYS A 13 20.39 7.38 -7.51
N PHE A 14 19.53 7.27 -6.49
CA PHE A 14 19.76 6.39 -5.36
C PHE A 14 19.87 4.93 -5.80
N ARG A 15 18.91 4.45 -6.61
CA ARG A 15 18.90 3.08 -7.15
C ARG A 15 20.17 2.76 -7.93
N ILE A 16 20.60 3.66 -8.82
CA ILE A 16 21.83 3.46 -9.62
C ILE A 16 23.06 3.39 -8.72
N ARG A 17 23.16 4.29 -7.74
CA ARG A 17 24.34 4.37 -6.86
C ARG A 17 24.48 3.16 -5.95
N TRP A 18 23.37 2.65 -5.43
CA TRP A 18 23.35 1.62 -4.41
C TRP A 18 22.91 0.25 -4.95
N SER A 19 22.86 0.06 -6.27
CA SER A 19 22.35 -1.17 -6.89
C SER A 19 23.10 -2.42 -6.43
N GLU A 20 24.43 -2.37 -6.42
CA GLU A 20 25.30 -3.48 -5.97
C GLU A 20 25.02 -3.84 -4.51
N TYR A 21 25.05 -2.84 -3.62
CA TYR A 21 24.78 -3.07 -2.20
C TYR A 21 23.34 -3.54 -1.92
N VAL A 22 22.35 -3.04 -2.66
CA VAL A 22 20.96 -3.51 -2.54
C VAL A 22 20.83 -4.95 -3.03
N GLY A 23 21.56 -5.34 -4.08
CA GLY A 23 21.65 -6.72 -4.55
C GLY A 23 22.22 -7.65 -3.48
N GLU A 24 23.38 -7.29 -2.90
CA GLU A 24 23.98 -8.03 -1.78
C GLU A 24 23.02 -8.16 -0.59
N LEU A 25 22.34 -7.07 -0.24
CA LEU A 25 21.39 -7.03 0.87
C LEU A 25 20.17 -7.92 0.60
N LYS A 26 19.65 -7.91 -0.63
CA LYS A 26 18.55 -8.78 -1.05
C LYS A 26 18.93 -10.25 -0.89
N ASP A 27 20.08 -10.65 -1.44
CA ASP A 27 20.52 -12.04 -1.39
C ASP A 27 20.74 -12.50 0.06
N TRP A 28 21.25 -11.61 0.91
CA TRP A 28 21.36 -11.86 2.35
C TRP A 28 19.99 -12.02 3.03
N ILE A 29 19.01 -11.15 2.75
CA ILE A 29 17.64 -11.26 3.30
C ILE A 29 16.96 -12.57 2.87
N GLU A 30 17.07 -12.92 1.59
CA GLU A 30 16.47 -14.14 1.04
C GLU A 30 17.08 -15.39 1.70
N LYS A 31 18.40 -15.40 1.89
CA LYS A 31 19.11 -16.51 2.54
C LYS A 31 18.77 -16.66 4.03
N GLU A 32 18.72 -15.56 4.77
CA GLU A 32 18.59 -15.60 6.24
C GLU A 32 17.14 -15.68 6.73
N ALA A 33 16.19 -15.12 5.98
CA ALA A 33 14.82 -14.96 6.46
C ALA A 33 13.74 -15.50 5.51
N ASN A 34 14.11 -16.01 4.32
CA ASN A 34 13.18 -16.51 3.32
C ASN A 34 12.09 -15.49 2.93
N VAL A 35 12.44 -14.20 2.96
CA VAL A 35 11.59 -13.09 2.53
C VAL A 35 12.09 -12.62 1.17
N SER A 36 11.28 -12.79 0.13
CA SER A 36 11.65 -12.31 -1.21
C SER A 36 11.17 -10.87 -1.42
N LEU A 37 12.13 -9.95 -1.49
CA LEU A 37 11.95 -8.57 -1.91
C LEU A 37 12.71 -8.38 -3.21
N ASP A 38 12.09 -7.73 -4.19
CA ASP A 38 12.84 -7.38 -5.40
C ASP A 38 13.77 -6.19 -5.13
N VAL A 39 14.70 -5.95 -6.06
CA VAL A 39 15.73 -4.92 -5.93
C VAL A 39 15.11 -3.52 -5.90
N GLU A 40 14.00 -3.29 -6.62
CA GLU A 40 13.35 -1.98 -6.63
C GLU A 40 12.63 -1.70 -5.31
N GLU A 41 11.87 -2.67 -4.80
CA GLU A 41 11.20 -2.64 -3.50
C GLU A 41 12.21 -2.33 -2.38
N LEU A 42 13.29 -3.11 -2.31
CA LEU A 42 14.30 -2.96 -1.28
C LEU A 42 15.04 -1.62 -1.40
N SER A 43 15.35 -1.18 -2.62
CA SER A 43 15.99 0.12 -2.84
C SER A 43 15.11 1.27 -2.39
N ASP A 44 13.80 1.23 -2.67
CA ASP A 44 12.87 2.28 -2.30
C ASP A 44 12.60 2.32 -0.79
N LEU A 45 12.47 1.14 -0.16
CA LEU A 45 12.36 1.04 1.29
C LEU A 45 13.64 1.57 1.97
N LEU A 46 14.81 1.18 1.48
CA LEU A 46 16.09 1.69 1.99
C LEU A 46 16.22 3.20 1.81
N LEU A 47 15.80 3.75 0.67
CA LEU A 47 15.79 5.20 0.43
C LEU A 47 14.89 5.91 1.45
N SER A 48 13.71 5.38 1.73
CA SER A 48 12.83 5.95 2.76
C SER A 48 13.46 5.93 4.15
N THR A 49 14.09 4.82 4.53
CA THR A 49 14.85 4.69 5.78
C THR A 49 15.97 5.73 5.85
N CYS A 50 16.68 5.96 4.74
CA CYS A 50 17.73 6.99 4.66
C CYS A 50 17.19 8.41 4.78
N ARG A 51 16.09 8.74 4.07
CA ARG A 51 15.46 10.07 4.10
C ARG A 51 14.93 10.45 5.47
N SER A 52 14.34 9.49 6.18
CA SER A 52 13.84 9.67 7.55
C SER A 52 14.93 9.49 8.62
N ASN A 53 16.13 9.05 8.20
CA ASN A 53 17.20 8.58 9.06
C ASN A 53 16.71 7.58 10.14
N ASP A 54 15.80 6.68 9.75
CA ASP A 54 15.32 5.63 10.64
C ASP A 54 16.50 4.73 11.06
N PHE A 55 16.53 4.29 12.32
CA PHE A 55 17.65 3.54 12.91
C PHE A 55 19.03 4.23 12.84
N ASN A 56 19.09 5.54 12.56
CA ASN A 56 20.33 6.29 12.36
C ASN A 56 21.22 5.66 11.27
N VAL A 57 20.62 5.19 10.18
CA VAL A 57 21.36 4.61 9.04
C VAL A 57 22.23 5.63 8.29
N ILE A 58 21.97 6.92 8.47
CA ILE A 58 22.80 8.02 7.98
C ILE A 58 23.56 8.65 9.15
N ILE A 59 24.90 8.67 9.04
CA ILE A 59 25.80 9.35 9.97
C ILE A 59 26.37 10.60 9.31
N GLN A 60 26.38 11.70 10.04
CA GLN A 60 27.06 12.93 9.64
C GLN A 60 28.46 13.00 10.26
N LYS A 61 29.50 13.10 9.42
CA LYS A 61 30.88 13.39 9.83
C LYS A 61 31.42 14.53 8.97
N ASP A 62 31.91 15.60 9.59
CA ASP A 62 32.50 16.76 8.89
C ASP A 62 31.66 17.31 7.73
N LYS A 63 30.36 17.53 8.00
CA LYS A 63 29.34 17.98 7.02
C LYS A 63 29.09 17.03 5.84
N LYS A 64 29.66 15.82 5.85
CA LYS A 64 29.41 14.75 4.87
C LYS A 64 28.48 13.70 5.49
N LEU A 65 27.59 13.15 4.66
CA LEU A 65 26.68 12.07 5.05
C LEU A 65 27.30 10.73 4.65
N PHE A 66 27.13 9.73 5.50
CA PHE A 66 27.62 8.37 5.27
C PHE A 66 26.55 7.36 5.61
N LEU A 67 26.43 6.35 4.76
CA LEU A 67 25.59 5.18 4.99
C LEU A 67 26.29 4.25 5.99
N ASN A 68 25.59 3.90 7.06
CA ASN A 68 26.02 2.92 8.05
C ASN A 68 25.37 1.56 7.75
N LYS A 69 26.15 0.66 7.14
CA LYS A 69 25.70 -0.68 6.74
C LYS A 69 25.26 -1.53 7.96
N ASP A 70 25.94 -1.44 9.10
CA ASP A 70 25.57 -2.21 10.30
C ASP A 70 24.19 -1.79 10.83
N ARG A 71 23.90 -0.48 10.81
CA ARG A 71 22.58 0.03 11.20
C ARG A 71 21.49 -0.37 10.19
N ILE A 72 21.82 -0.52 8.92
CA ILE A 72 20.89 -1.03 7.91
C ILE A 72 20.57 -2.50 8.19
N ILE A 73 21.58 -3.34 8.41
CA ILE A 73 21.36 -4.74 8.77
C ILE A 73 20.50 -4.84 10.05
N TYR A 74 20.78 -4.00 11.04
CA TYR A 74 19.97 -3.93 12.26
C TYR A 74 18.52 -3.50 11.97
N TRP A 75 18.29 -2.47 11.16
CA TRP A 75 16.95 -2.08 10.71
C TRP A 75 16.22 -3.21 9.98
N VAL A 76 16.94 -3.94 9.12
CA VAL A 76 16.36 -5.07 8.37
C VAL A 76 15.88 -6.17 9.31
N LYS A 77 16.72 -6.57 10.26
CA LYS A 77 16.41 -7.63 11.24
C LYS A 77 15.30 -7.25 12.19
N GLU A 78 15.33 -6.02 12.71
CA GLU A 78 14.43 -5.61 13.80
C GLU A 78 13.09 -5.04 13.32
N LYS A 79 13.07 -4.46 12.11
CA LYS A 79 11.88 -3.75 11.61
C LYS A 79 11.41 -4.26 10.27
N LEU A 80 12.28 -4.33 9.25
CA LEU A 80 11.83 -4.70 7.90
C LEU A 80 11.21 -6.09 7.85
N ILE A 81 11.97 -7.12 8.24
CA ILE A 81 11.55 -8.51 8.12
C ILE A 81 10.35 -8.81 9.05
N PRO A 82 10.39 -8.50 10.36
CA PRO A 82 9.30 -8.87 11.27
C PRO A 82 7.96 -8.21 10.92
N ASN A 83 8.00 -7.03 10.31
CA ASN A 83 6.81 -6.26 9.95
C ASN A 83 6.42 -6.38 8.48
N THR A 84 7.08 -7.27 7.71
CA THR A 84 6.66 -7.59 6.34
C THR A 84 5.67 -8.74 6.35
N VAL A 85 4.51 -8.51 5.75
CA VAL A 85 3.49 -9.52 5.50
C VAL A 85 3.43 -9.77 4.01
N ILE A 86 3.49 -11.03 3.63
CA ILE A 86 3.35 -11.49 2.24
C ILE A 86 2.04 -12.27 2.17
N VAL A 87 1.18 -11.88 1.24
CA VAL A 87 -0.10 -12.55 0.98
C VAL A 87 -0.16 -13.00 -0.47
N ALA A 88 -0.71 -14.18 -0.67
CA ALA A 88 -1.04 -14.66 -2.00
C ALA A 88 -2.37 -14.01 -2.45
N LEU A 89 -2.59 -13.90 -3.76
CA LEU A 89 -3.80 -13.29 -4.29
C LEU A 89 -5.05 -14.19 -4.15
N ASP A 90 -4.86 -15.47 -3.91
CA ASP A 90 -5.91 -16.46 -3.61
C ASP A 90 -6.28 -16.52 -2.11
N ASP A 91 -5.64 -15.70 -1.27
CA ASP A 91 -6.01 -15.56 0.13
C ASP A 91 -7.43 -15.00 0.28
N GLU A 92 -8.23 -15.57 1.19
CA GLU A 92 -9.62 -15.22 1.42
C GLU A 92 -9.86 -13.71 1.67
N ASP A 93 -9.00 -13.05 2.45
CA ASP A 93 -9.13 -11.61 2.71
C ASP A 93 -8.77 -10.78 1.47
N VAL A 94 -7.89 -11.28 0.62
CA VAL A 94 -7.56 -10.63 -0.67
C VAL A 94 -8.69 -10.81 -1.68
N ILE A 95 -9.33 -11.98 -1.73
CA ILE A 95 -10.52 -12.20 -2.56
C ILE A 95 -11.67 -11.27 -2.12
N ARG A 96 -11.92 -11.16 -0.81
CA ARG A 96 -12.89 -10.19 -0.27
C ARG A 96 -12.57 -8.76 -0.67
N LEU A 97 -11.29 -8.38 -0.61
CA LEU A 97 -10.81 -7.08 -1.05
C LEU A 97 -11.10 -6.82 -2.54
N LEU A 98 -10.83 -7.80 -3.41
CA LEU A 98 -11.11 -7.68 -4.85
C LEU A 98 -12.61 -7.41 -5.09
N ILE A 99 -13.49 -8.18 -4.44
CA ILE A 99 -14.95 -8.02 -4.55
C ILE A 99 -15.38 -6.64 -4.04
N PHE A 100 -14.88 -6.24 -2.86
CA PHE A 100 -15.17 -4.94 -2.27
C PHE A 100 -14.77 -3.80 -3.21
N CYS A 101 -13.58 -3.85 -3.81
CA CYS A 101 -13.09 -2.82 -4.74
C CYS A 101 -13.95 -2.71 -6.00
N ILE A 102 -14.43 -3.83 -6.54
CA ILE A 102 -15.33 -3.82 -7.70
C ILE A 102 -16.65 -3.15 -7.32
N GLU A 103 -17.26 -3.57 -6.21
CA GLU A 103 -18.57 -3.07 -5.79
C GLU A 103 -18.52 -1.59 -5.44
N ILE A 104 -17.55 -1.15 -4.63
CA ILE A 104 -17.44 0.28 -4.26
C ILE A 104 -17.20 1.15 -5.49
N THR A 105 -16.35 0.69 -6.43
CA THR A 105 -16.11 1.45 -7.66
C THR A 105 -17.39 1.50 -8.51
N TYR A 106 -18.13 0.39 -8.64
CA TYR A 106 -19.40 0.39 -9.36
C TYR A 106 -20.45 1.33 -8.73
N GLN A 107 -20.59 1.30 -7.40
CA GLN A 107 -21.48 2.20 -6.66
C GLN A 107 -21.08 3.67 -6.82
N MET A 108 -19.79 3.98 -6.85
CA MET A 108 -19.30 5.34 -7.10
C MET A 108 -19.66 5.83 -8.51
N PHE A 109 -19.55 4.98 -9.52
CA PHE A 109 -19.89 5.33 -10.91
C PHE A 109 -21.40 5.35 -11.18
N SER A 110 -22.18 4.53 -10.47
CA SER A 110 -23.64 4.48 -10.56
C SER A 110 -24.35 5.57 -9.74
N GLY A 111 -23.59 6.44 -9.07
CA GLY A 111 -24.10 7.55 -8.24
C GLY A 111 -24.65 7.14 -6.86
N GLY A 112 -24.43 5.89 -6.45
CA GLY A 112 -24.88 5.34 -5.16
C GLY A 112 -24.06 5.89 -3.99
N THR A 113 -22.74 5.73 -4.00
CA THR A 113 -21.90 6.12 -2.85
C THR A 113 -21.35 7.54 -2.98
N ARG A 114 -21.68 8.42 -2.02
CA ARG A 114 -21.05 9.75 -1.84
C ARG A 114 -19.63 9.68 -1.26
N ALA A 115 -18.86 8.65 -1.63
CA ALA A 115 -17.41 8.63 -1.43
C ALA A 115 -16.73 9.56 -2.46
N THR A 116 -17.09 10.84 -2.39
CA THR A 116 -16.34 12.00 -2.85
C THR A 116 -15.85 11.99 -4.30
N VAL A 117 -16.77 12.05 -5.25
CA VAL A 117 -16.52 12.79 -6.50
C VAL A 117 -16.31 14.30 -6.20
N MET A 118 -16.75 14.79 -5.03
CA MET A 118 -16.70 16.22 -4.67
C MET A 118 -15.72 16.65 -3.56
N GLN A 119 -14.90 15.77 -2.96
CA GLN A 119 -14.11 16.16 -1.76
C GLN A 119 -12.62 15.79 -1.72
N LYS A 120 -12.05 15.26 -2.81
CA LYS A 120 -10.59 15.27 -3.01
C LYS A 120 -10.30 15.98 -4.32
N GLY A 121 -9.92 17.26 -4.20
CA GLY A 121 -9.45 18.15 -5.26
C GLY A 121 -9.78 17.74 -6.70
N PHE A 122 -10.85 18.32 -7.26
CA PHE A 122 -11.00 18.52 -8.69
C PHE A 122 -9.73 19.20 -9.24
N ARG A 123 -8.72 18.42 -9.66
CA ARG A 123 -7.56 18.89 -10.40
C ARG A 123 -7.34 18.02 -11.64
N GLN A 124 -7.75 18.58 -12.77
CA GLN A 124 -7.05 18.57 -14.06
C GLN A 124 -6.90 17.27 -14.87
N SER A 125 -7.33 16.09 -14.40
CA SER A 125 -7.69 14.97 -15.28
C SER A 125 -8.86 14.18 -14.70
N ARG A 126 -9.78 13.70 -15.56
CA ARG A 126 -10.77 12.70 -15.13
C ARG A 126 -10.01 11.43 -14.77
N ARG A 127 -10.00 11.04 -13.50
CA ARG A 127 -9.44 9.75 -13.09
C ARG A 127 -10.19 8.62 -13.77
N THR A 128 -9.48 7.61 -14.24
CA THR A 128 -10.12 6.47 -14.90
C THR A 128 -10.71 5.51 -13.86
N PHE A 129 -11.59 4.61 -14.30
CA PHE A 129 -12.16 3.57 -13.44
C PHE A 129 -11.05 2.73 -12.81
N GLU A 130 -10.02 2.40 -13.60
CA GLU A 130 -8.84 1.64 -13.19
C GLU A 130 -8.06 2.36 -12.10
N GLU A 131 -7.84 3.66 -12.22
CA GLU A 131 -7.13 4.44 -11.20
C GLU A 131 -7.89 4.48 -9.87
N ILE A 132 -9.22 4.69 -9.91
CA ILE A 132 -10.06 4.67 -8.70
C ILE A 132 -10.02 3.29 -8.06
N LEU A 133 -10.17 2.24 -8.87
CA LEU A 133 -10.19 0.88 -8.39
C LEU A 133 -8.85 0.49 -7.74
N VAL A 134 -7.73 0.83 -8.38
CA VAL A 134 -6.38 0.58 -7.82
C VAL A 134 -6.17 1.36 -6.52
N ASP A 135 -6.61 2.62 -6.44
CA ASP A 135 -6.53 3.42 -5.23
C ASP A 135 -7.35 2.80 -4.07
N GLN A 136 -8.57 2.33 -4.35
CA GLN A 136 -9.40 1.63 -3.37
C GLN A 136 -8.73 0.33 -2.92
N PHE A 137 -8.17 -0.43 -3.86
CA PHE A 137 -7.46 -1.67 -3.57
C PHE A 137 -6.27 -1.42 -2.66
N ILE A 138 -5.40 -0.45 -3.00
CA ILE A 138 -4.25 -0.11 -2.16
C ILE A 138 -4.68 0.33 -0.77
N GLY A 139 -5.67 1.22 -0.69
CA GLY A 139 -6.25 1.72 0.56
C GLY A 139 -6.62 0.57 1.49
N LYS A 140 -7.52 -0.29 0.99
CA LYS A 140 -8.09 -1.39 1.76
C LYS A 140 -7.12 -2.56 1.96
N PHE A 141 -6.17 -2.76 1.06
CA PHE A 141 -5.07 -3.73 1.22
C PHE A 141 -4.21 -3.44 2.44
N GLY A 142 -3.97 -2.15 2.76
CA GLY A 142 -3.27 -1.75 3.98
C GLY A 142 -3.93 -2.28 5.25
N GLU A 143 -5.26 -2.28 5.29
CA GLU A 143 -6.04 -2.81 6.39
C GLU A 143 -5.94 -4.34 6.49
N VAL A 144 -6.06 -5.05 5.36
CA VAL A 144 -5.87 -6.51 5.29
C VAL A 144 -4.48 -6.92 5.79
N ILE A 145 -3.44 -6.19 5.36
CA ILE A 145 -2.06 -6.40 5.81
C ILE A 145 -1.95 -6.17 7.32
N THR A 146 -2.56 -5.11 7.84
CA THR A 146 -2.53 -4.81 9.28
C THR A 146 -3.23 -5.90 10.09
N LYS A 147 -4.41 -6.35 9.64
CA LYS A 147 -5.12 -7.50 10.24
C LYS A 147 -4.20 -8.71 10.31
N LYS A 148 -3.66 -9.15 9.17
CA LYS A 148 -2.80 -10.35 9.12
C LYS A 148 -1.53 -10.20 9.95
N PHE A 149 -0.93 -9.01 9.97
CA PHE A 149 0.21 -8.72 10.84
C PHE A 149 -0.14 -8.90 12.32
N LEU A 150 -1.24 -8.32 12.78
CA LEU A 150 -1.63 -8.37 14.19
C LEU A 150 -2.05 -9.78 14.60
N GLU A 151 -2.89 -10.46 13.82
CA GLU A 151 -3.38 -11.81 14.12
C GLU A 151 -2.27 -12.88 14.06
N LYS A 152 -1.23 -12.67 13.23
CA LYS A 152 -0.06 -13.55 13.19
C LYS A 152 0.83 -13.41 14.43
N ASN A 153 0.94 -12.20 14.99
CA ASN A 153 1.91 -11.89 16.04
C ASN A 153 1.31 -11.87 17.45
N PHE A 154 -0.02 -11.78 17.56
CA PHE A 154 -0.73 -11.64 18.82
C PHE A 154 -2.03 -12.47 18.81
N PRO A 155 -2.49 -12.98 19.96
CA PRO A 155 -3.72 -13.76 20.06
C PRO A 155 -4.97 -12.85 20.04
N VAL A 156 -5.15 -12.11 18.93
CA VAL A 156 -6.25 -11.17 18.73
C VAL A 156 -7.00 -11.52 17.46
N LYS A 157 -8.24 -11.03 17.35
CA LYS A 157 -9.03 -11.10 16.12
C LYS A 157 -9.34 -9.68 15.68
N ILE A 158 -9.06 -9.34 14.43
CA ILE A 158 -9.25 -8.00 13.88
C ILE A 158 -10.41 -8.04 12.89
N GLU A 159 -11.41 -7.19 13.13
CA GLU A 159 -12.57 -7.05 12.26
C GLU A 159 -12.45 -5.76 11.47
N LEU A 160 -12.36 -5.88 10.14
CA LEU A 160 -12.24 -4.75 9.22
C LEU A 160 -13.62 -4.28 8.76
N ASP A 161 -13.73 -2.99 8.45
CA ASP A 161 -14.99 -2.40 7.98
C ASP A 161 -15.22 -2.68 6.48
N TRP A 162 -16.07 -3.62 6.12
CA TRP A 162 -16.37 -3.93 4.72
C TRP A 162 -17.65 -3.27 4.19
N GLU A 163 -18.32 -2.44 4.99
CA GLU A 163 -19.62 -1.91 4.61
C GLU A 163 -19.50 -0.77 3.60
N ILE A 164 -20.30 -0.87 2.53
CA ILE A 164 -20.43 0.11 1.46
C ILE A 164 -21.74 0.86 1.70
N SER A 165 -21.67 2.15 2.01
CA SER A 165 -22.86 2.96 2.31
C SER A 165 -22.86 4.26 1.51
N THR A 166 -24.07 4.73 1.18
CA THR A 166 -24.31 6.02 0.54
C THR A 166 -24.21 7.19 1.53
N ASP A 167 -24.39 6.90 2.82
CA ASP A 167 -24.46 7.84 3.95
C ASP A 167 -23.31 7.60 4.93
N ILE A 168 -22.07 7.76 4.47
CA ILE A 168 -20.88 7.54 5.30
C ILE A 168 -20.64 8.76 6.20
N GLU A 169 -20.70 8.57 7.52
CA GLU A 169 -20.16 9.55 8.48
C GLU A 169 -18.66 9.77 8.23
N LYS A 170 -18.18 11.02 8.33
CA LYS A 170 -16.79 11.42 7.98
C LYS A 170 -15.66 10.63 8.66
N PHE A 171 -15.91 9.84 9.71
CA PHE A 171 -14.87 9.17 10.50
C PHE A 171 -15.28 7.77 10.94
N ARG A 172 -15.00 6.79 10.07
CA ARG A 172 -15.25 5.38 10.36
C ARG A 172 -13.98 4.69 10.85
N ASN A 173 -14.12 3.78 11.80
CA ASN A 173 -12.99 3.08 12.38
C ASN A 173 -12.56 1.95 11.44
N ASP A 174 -11.30 1.93 11.00
CA ASP A 174 -10.82 0.90 10.06
C ASP A 174 -10.74 -0.48 10.75
N ILE A 175 -10.61 -0.50 12.08
CA ILE A 175 -10.75 -1.69 12.93
C ILE A 175 -12.07 -1.57 13.72
N VAL A 176 -13.12 -2.23 13.26
CA VAL A 176 -14.49 -2.10 13.77
C VAL A 176 -14.59 -2.48 15.24
N ASN A 177 -13.91 -3.55 15.64
CA ASN A 177 -13.92 -4.05 17.01
C ASN A 177 -12.94 -3.33 17.94
N SER A 178 -12.30 -2.24 17.50
CA SER A 178 -11.46 -1.39 18.36
C SER A 178 -12.30 -0.37 19.10
N PHE A 179 -12.06 -0.23 20.41
CA PHE A 179 -12.69 0.81 21.24
C PHE A 179 -12.20 2.22 20.88
N LYS A 180 -11.02 2.33 20.26
CA LYS A 180 -10.42 3.60 19.84
C LYS A 180 -10.49 3.76 18.33
N LYS A 181 -10.61 4.99 17.84
CA LYS A 181 -10.62 5.29 16.40
C LYS A 181 -9.21 5.10 15.85
N VAL A 182 -9.02 4.06 15.04
CA VAL A 182 -7.76 3.72 14.37
C VAL A 182 -7.92 4.04 12.89
N SER A 183 -6.98 4.81 12.34
CA SER A 183 -6.84 5.01 10.91
C SER A 183 -5.65 4.22 10.39
N ILE A 184 -5.86 3.40 9.38
CA ILE A 184 -4.83 2.67 8.67
C ILE A 184 -4.66 3.36 7.31
N LYS A 185 -3.45 3.83 7.04
CA LYS A 185 -3.12 4.53 5.81
C LYS A 185 -2.02 3.77 5.08
N SER A 186 -2.36 3.32 3.89
CA SER A 186 -1.44 2.64 2.98
C SER A 186 -0.91 3.57 1.90
N SER A 187 0.29 3.30 1.44
CA SER A 187 0.89 4.01 0.31
C SER A 187 1.60 3.02 -0.63
N PRO A 188 1.42 3.15 -1.96
CA PRO A 188 2.22 2.42 -2.93
C PRO A 188 3.61 3.07 -3.09
N ALA A 189 3.80 4.30 -2.61
CA ALA A 189 5.07 5.01 -2.69
C ALA A 189 6.01 4.56 -1.57
N LEU A 190 6.74 3.47 -1.79
CA LEU A 190 7.66 2.88 -0.81
C LEU A 190 8.73 3.87 -0.30
N THR A 191 9.08 4.88 -1.10
CA THR A 191 10.07 5.92 -0.75
C THR A 191 9.56 7.01 0.21
N GLY A 192 8.24 7.07 0.46
CA GLY A 192 7.60 8.08 1.32
C GLY A 192 8.00 7.95 2.79
N ILE A 193 8.14 9.07 3.50
CA ILE A 193 8.63 9.11 4.89
C ILE A 193 7.60 9.59 5.92
N TRP A 194 6.41 9.99 5.48
CA TRP A 194 5.36 10.53 6.34
C TRP A 194 4.26 9.50 6.52
N ALA A 195 3.99 9.18 7.78
CA ALA A 195 2.78 8.48 8.21
C ALA A 195 1.69 9.51 8.47
N GLU A 196 0.46 9.18 8.05
CA GLU A 196 -0.67 10.09 8.14
C GLU A 196 -1.86 9.47 8.89
N ALA A 197 -2.69 10.33 9.48
CA ALA A 197 -4.02 10.00 9.96
C ALA A 197 -4.90 11.25 9.89
N ASP A 198 -6.18 11.06 9.56
CA ASP A 198 -7.11 12.18 9.47
C ASP A 198 -7.41 12.75 10.87
N VAL A 199 -7.78 14.04 10.92
CA VAL A 199 -8.16 14.69 12.18
C VAL A 199 -9.42 14.03 12.73
N GLY A 200 -9.36 13.53 13.97
CA GLY A 200 -10.49 12.85 14.62
C GLY A 200 -10.21 11.40 15.02
N TYR A 201 -9.13 10.80 14.52
CA TYR A 201 -8.65 9.48 14.96
C TYR A 201 -7.77 9.57 16.21
N ASP A 202 -7.76 8.50 17.03
CA ASP A 202 -6.90 8.34 18.21
C ASP A 202 -5.50 7.82 17.84
N TYR A 203 -5.44 6.95 16.82
CA TYR A 203 -4.22 6.32 16.35
C TYR A 203 -4.14 6.29 14.83
N GLY A 204 -2.93 6.40 14.31
CA GLY A 204 -2.60 6.15 12.90
C GLY A 204 -1.65 4.96 12.76
N ILE A 205 -1.90 4.09 11.78
CA ILE A 205 -1.03 2.98 11.37
C ILE A 205 -0.58 3.25 9.94
N CYS A 206 0.73 3.17 9.69
CA CYS A 206 1.29 3.36 8.36
C CYS A 206 1.72 2.04 7.74
N VAL A 207 1.21 1.76 6.55
CA VAL A 207 1.54 0.57 5.77
C VAL A 207 2.10 0.99 4.42
N LYS A 208 3.16 0.32 3.98
CA LYS A 208 3.69 0.47 2.62
C LYS A 208 3.36 -0.77 1.82
N CYS A 209 2.73 -0.60 0.68
CA CYS A 209 2.21 -1.70 -0.12
C CYS A 209 3.05 -1.84 -1.39
N SER A 210 3.67 -3.00 -1.58
CA SER A 210 4.23 -3.39 -2.86
C SER A 210 3.25 -4.31 -3.57
N LEU A 211 2.69 -3.82 -4.67
CA LEU A 211 1.66 -4.49 -5.45
C LEU A 211 2.06 -4.50 -6.92
N PRO A 212 1.87 -5.62 -7.62
CA PRO A 212 2.04 -5.67 -9.07
C PRO A 212 0.83 -4.98 -9.73
N GLN A 213 0.80 -3.65 -9.75
CA GLN A 213 -0.31 -2.86 -10.28
C GLN A 213 -0.74 -3.28 -11.70
N PRO A 214 0.17 -3.56 -12.67
CA PRO A 214 -0.23 -4.03 -13.98
C PRO A 214 -1.03 -5.34 -13.94
N ILE A 215 -0.66 -6.25 -13.04
CA ILE A 215 -1.33 -7.56 -12.87
C ILE A 215 -2.71 -7.36 -12.24
N LEU A 216 -2.82 -6.46 -11.26
CA LEU A 216 -4.13 -6.10 -10.68
C LEU A 216 -5.05 -5.51 -11.75
N ILE A 217 -4.57 -4.53 -12.52
CA ILE A 217 -5.35 -3.90 -13.60
C ILE A 217 -5.77 -4.95 -14.64
N GLN A 218 -4.85 -5.82 -15.07
CA GLN A 218 -5.15 -6.90 -16.00
C GLN A 218 -6.24 -7.83 -15.43
N PHE A 219 -6.14 -8.24 -14.17
CA PHE A 219 -7.15 -9.03 -13.49
C PHE A 219 -8.52 -8.34 -13.51
N PHE A 220 -8.60 -7.06 -13.18
CA PHE A 220 -9.87 -6.33 -13.19
C PHE A 220 -10.45 -6.17 -14.60
N ILE A 221 -9.63 -5.91 -15.62
CA ILE A 221 -10.06 -5.83 -17.02
C ILE A 221 -10.65 -7.17 -17.48
N GLU A 222 -9.96 -8.27 -17.18
CA GLU A 222 -10.35 -9.61 -17.60
C GLU A 222 -11.62 -10.09 -16.87
N VAL A 223 -11.75 -9.81 -15.57
CA VAL A 223 -12.92 -10.22 -14.76
C VAL A 223 -14.14 -9.34 -15.00
N CYS A 224 -13.99 -8.03 -15.20
CA CYS A 224 -15.13 -7.09 -15.19
C CYS A 224 -15.73 -6.78 -16.57
N GLY A 225 -14.98 -6.94 -17.68
CA GLY A 225 -15.42 -6.40 -18.98
C GLY A 225 -15.32 -7.34 -20.17
N PHE A 226 -14.39 -8.30 -20.14
CA PHE A 226 -14.04 -9.03 -21.35
C PHE A 226 -15.17 -9.93 -21.86
N SER A 227 -15.83 -10.69 -20.99
CA SER A 227 -16.93 -11.57 -21.41
C SER A 227 -18.10 -10.81 -22.04
N ARG A 228 -18.55 -9.71 -21.42
CA ARG A 228 -19.66 -8.90 -21.95
C ARG A 228 -19.30 -8.15 -23.23
N LEU A 229 -18.05 -7.70 -23.37
CA LEU A 229 -17.56 -7.07 -24.60
C LEU A 229 -17.50 -8.09 -25.74
N LEU A 230 -17.02 -9.32 -25.48
CA LEU A 230 -17.04 -10.40 -26.46
C LEU A 230 -18.47 -10.75 -26.87
N ASP A 231 -19.41 -10.83 -25.91
CA ASP A 231 -20.83 -11.07 -26.19
C ASP A 231 -21.45 -9.95 -27.05
N PHE A 232 -21.07 -8.69 -26.80
CA PHE A 232 -21.50 -7.56 -27.61
C PHE A 232 -20.89 -7.60 -29.01
N ALA A 233 -19.59 -7.88 -29.13
CA ALA A 233 -18.90 -7.96 -30.41
C ALA A 233 -19.45 -9.08 -31.30
N GLU A 234 -19.70 -10.27 -30.74
CA GLU A 234 -20.31 -11.40 -31.45
C GLU A 234 -21.73 -11.09 -31.95
N LYS A 235 -22.49 -10.24 -31.25
CA LYS A 235 -23.85 -9.82 -31.66
C LYS A 235 -23.86 -8.77 -32.78
N ASN A 236 -22.79 -7.98 -32.92
CA ASN A 236 -22.77 -6.81 -33.80
C ASN A 236 -21.82 -6.96 -34.99
N ILE A 237 -20.89 -7.91 -34.96
CA ILE A 237 -20.03 -8.23 -36.11
C ILE A 237 -20.75 -9.27 -36.97
N PRO A 238 -20.89 -9.04 -38.29
CA PRO A 238 -21.49 -10.01 -39.20
C PRO A 238 -20.84 -11.39 -39.08
N PHE A 239 -21.66 -12.44 -39.09
CA PHE A 239 -21.20 -13.82 -38.87
C PHE A 239 -20.26 -14.31 -39.98
N GLU A 240 -20.33 -13.67 -41.15
CA GLU A 240 -19.57 -13.94 -42.36
C GLU A 240 -18.15 -13.35 -42.33
N ASP A 241 -17.82 -12.49 -41.35
CA ASP A 241 -16.46 -12.00 -41.15
C ASP A 241 -15.61 -13.05 -40.41
N ASP A 242 -15.12 -14.02 -41.17
CA ASP A 242 -14.31 -15.13 -40.68
C ASP A 242 -13.05 -14.68 -39.93
N ARG A 243 -12.49 -13.51 -40.29
CA ARG A 243 -11.29 -12.97 -39.65
C ARG A 243 -11.59 -12.55 -38.22
N PHE A 244 -12.61 -11.70 -38.02
CA PHE A 244 -12.98 -11.24 -36.70
C PHE A 244 -13.61 -12.35 -35.85
N ARG A 245 -14.34 -13.27 -36.47
CA ARG A 245 -14.85 -14.47 -35.79
C ARG A 245 -13.72 -15.32 -35.20
N ASN A 246 -12.66 -15.58 -35.97
CA ASN A 246 -11.50 -16.34 -35.49
C ASN A 246 -10.76 -15.60 -34.36
N TYR A 247 -10.67 -14.26 -34.44
CA TYR A 247 -10.11 -13.46 -33.35
C TYR A 247 -10.94 -13.56 -32.07
N LEU A 248 -12.26 -13.40 -32.16
CA LEU A 248 -13.17 -13.50 -31.01
C LEU A 248 -13.13 -14.91 -30.38
N GLY A 249 -13.16 -15.97 -31.19
CA GLY A 249 -13.03 -17.35 -30.71
C GLY A 249 -11.70 -17.61 -30.01
N THR A 250 -10.59 -17.10 -30.55
CA THR A 250 -9.27 -17.21 -29.92
C THR A 250 -9.21 -16.44 -28.61
N MET A 251 -9.77 -15.23 -28.56
CA MET A 251 -9.86 -14.43 -27.33
C MET A 251 -10.69 -15.14 -26.27
N ARG A 252 -11.82 -15.76 -26.64
CA ARG A 252 -12.69 -16.49 -25.71
C ARG A 252 -12.02 -17.75 -25.16
N MET A 253 -11.28 -18.49 -25.98
CA MET A 253 -10.45 -19.60 -25.50
C MET A 253 -9.38 -19.12 -24.51
N ARG A 254 -8.72 -17.98 -24.77
CA ARG A 254 -7.73 -17.43 -23.82
C ARG A 254 -8.37 -17.05 -22.49
N VAL A 255 -9.51 -16.35 -22.52
CA VAL A 255 -10.23 -15.94 -21.30
C VAL A 255 -10.76 -17.15 -20.52
N SER A 256 -11.33 -18.16 -21.20
CA SER A 256 -11.85 -19.38 -20.55
C SER A 256 -10.76 -20.30 -20.01
N ASN A 257 -9.59 -20.33 -20.65
CA ASN A 257 -8.43 -21.07 -20.17
C ASN A 257 -7.68 -20.33 -19.04
N TYR A 258 -7.97 -19.04 -18.82
CA TYR A 258 -7.39 -18.28 -17.74
C TYR A 258 -8.00 -18.73 -16.41
N LYS A 259 -7.28 -19.57 -15.66
CA LYS A 259 -7.68 -19.95 -14.31
C LYS A 259 -7.23 -18.86 -13.35
N CYS A 260 -8.19 -18.21 -12.67
CA CYS A 260 -7.88 -17.18 -11.67
C CYS A 260 -6.88 -17.64 -10.59
N GLY A 261 -6.77 -18.96 -10.33
CA GLY A 261 -5.79 -19.56 -9.41
C GLY A 261 -4.36 -19.70 -9.96
N GLU A 262 -4.08 -19.33 -11.22
CA GLU A 262 -2.72 -19.37 -11.80
C GLU A 262 -1.94 -18.07 -11.58
N ILE A 263 -2.55 -17.05 -10.97
CA ILE A 263 -1.84 -15.81 -10.62
C ILE A 263 -0.93 -16.07 -9.42
N GLN A 264 0.28 -16.54 -9.69
CA GLN A 264 1.33 -16.82 -8.69
C GLN A 264 1.92 -15.54 -8.06
N SER A 265 1.38 -14.37 -8.37
CA SER A 265 1.88 -13.10 -7.86
C SER A 265 1.57 -12.97 -6.37
N LYS A 266 2.56 -12.51 -5.61
CA LYS A 266 2.43 -12.22 -4.19
C LYS A 266 2.32 -10.71 -3.99
N ALA A 267 1.39 -10.30 -3.15
CA ALA A 267 1.27 -8.93 -2.69
C ALA A 267 1.98 -8.80 -1.34
N LYS A 268 2.69 -7.68 -1.13
CA LYS A 268 3.51 -7.47 0.07
C LYS A 268 3.11 -6.19 0.76
N GLY A 269 3.05 -6.23 2.07
CA GLY A 269 2.78 -5.07 2.91
C GLY A 269 3.82 -4.96 4.02
N PHE A 270 4.41 -3.79 4.16
CA PHE A 270 5.33 -3.46 5.24
C PHE A 270 4.64 -2.54 6.25
N VAL A 271 4.35 -3.06 7.43
CA VAL A 271 3.75 -2.29 8.53
C VAL A 271 4.85 -1.44 9.18
N CYS A 272 4.91 -0.17 8.83
CA CYS A 272 5.97 0.73 9.28
C CYS A 272 5.91 0.97 10.81
N GLY A 273 4.71 0.86 11.38
CA GLY A 273 4.43 1.11 12.79
C GLY A 273 3.18 1.95 12.98
N TYR A 274 2.92 2.32 14.23
CA TYR A 274 1.78 3.16 14.60
C TYR A 274 2.21 4.41 15.38
N PHE A 275 1.31 5.37 15.49
CA PHE A 275 1.47 6.53 16.36
C PHE A 275 0.14 6.93 17.01
N LYS A 276 0.23 7.47 18.22
CA LYS A 276 -0.90 8.16 18.87
C LYS A 276 -1.02 9.58 18.32
N THR A 277 -2.22 9.97 17.94
CA THR A 277 -2.51 11.33 17.47
C THR A 277 -2.41 12.32 18.62
N SER A 278 -2.04 13.56 18.30
CA SER A 278 -1.93 14.65 19.28
C SER A 278 -1.96 15.98 18.55
N LYS A 279 -2.59 17.01 19.11
CA LYS A 279 -2.70 18.35 18.48
C LYS A 279 -1.36 18.91 17.98
N ASN A 280 -0.27 18.64 18.69
CA ASN A 280 1.08 19.09 18.33
C ASN A 280 1.66 18.44 17.05
N LYS A 281 1.01 17.42 16.50
CA LYS A 281 1.42 16.70 15.28
C LYS A 281 0.57 17.07 14.06
N ILE A 282 -0.38 18.00 14.21
CA ILE A 282 -1.19 18.46 13.10
C ILE A 282 -0.33 19.34 12.20
N LYS A 283 -0.36 19.03 10.90
CA LYS A 283 0.26 19.83 9.84
C LYS A 283 -0.84 20.54 9.09
N LYS A 284 -0.64 21.83 8.85
CA LYS A 284 -1.66 22.70 8.26
C LYS A 284 -1.59 22.67 6.74
N LEU A 285 -2.72 22.94 6.11
CA LEU A 285 -2.80 23.20 4.67
C LEU A 285 -1.76 24.26 4.26
N GLY A 286 -0.99 23.97 3.21
CA GLY A 286 0.05 24.85 2.67
C GLY A 286 1.43 24.72 3.30
N GLU A 287 1.62 23.88 4.32
CA GLU A 287 2.95 23.62 4.89
C GLU A 287 3.80 22.77 3.93
N GLU A 288 5.04 23.17 3.66
CA GLU A 288 5.98 22.40 2.85
C GLU A 288 6.72 21.38 3.72
N LEU A 289 6.64 20.10 3.34
CA LEU A 289 7.28 19.01 4.06
C LEU A 289 8.34 18.30 3.21
N ASP A 290 9.46 17.95 3.85
CA ASP A 290 10.57 17.25 3.23
C ASP A 290 10.09 15.98 2.51
N TYR A 291 10.47 15.85 1.24
CA TYR A 291 10.18 14.70 0.38
C TYR A 291 8.68 14.41 0.14
N MET A 292 7.78 15.30 0.54
CA MET A 292 6.32 15.22 0.32
C MET A 292 5.79 16.43 -0.47
N GLY A 293 6.40 17.59 -0.27
CA GLY A 293 5.94 18.86 -0.82
C GLY A 293 4.84 19.48 0.04
N GLU A 294 4.00 20.31 -0.58
CA GLU A 294 2.90 21.01 0.07
C GLU A 294 1.84 20.05 0.67
N VAL A 295 1.50 20.27 1.94
CA VAL A 295 0.39 19.62 2.65
C VAL A 295 -0.92 20.12 2.08
N ARG A 296 -1.71 19.21 1.51
CA ARG A 296 -2.95 19.53 0.79
C ARG A 296 -4.20 19.55 1.65
N GLU A 297 -4.14 18.98 2.85
CA GLU A 297 -5.25 18.89 3.80
C GLU A 297 -4.69 18.86 5.23
N GLU A 298 -5.43 19.43 6.18
CA GLU A 298 -5.03 19.36 7.59
C GLU A 298 -5.13 17.92 8.11
N ARG A 299 -4.00 17.36 8.53
CA ARG A 299 -3.89 15.96 9.00
C ARG A 299 -2.82 15.82 10.08
N TYR A 300 -2.85 14.71 10.81
CA TYR A 300 -1.71 14.32 11.63
C TYR A 300 -0.62 13.74 10.73
N LEU A 301 0.59 14.30 10.75
CA LEU A 301 1.72 13.79 10.00
C LEU A 301 2.93 13.57 10.91
N VAL A 302 3.51 12.37 10.81
CA VAL A 302 4.64 11.93 11.63
C VAL A 302 5.66 11.21 10.74
N THR A 303 6.94 11.49 10.93
CA THR A 303 8.00 10.79 10.20
C THR A 303 8.10 9.32 10.61
N ILE A 304 8.36 8.40 9.68
CA ILE A 304 8.35 6.94 9.93
C ILE A 304 9.32 6.46 11.01
N ASN A 305 10.40 7.21 11.26
CA ASN A 305 11.37 6.93 12.32
C ASN A 305 10.85 7.22 13.73
N LYS A 306 9.71 7.93 13.86
CA LYS A 306 9.04 8.22 15.13
C LYS A 306 7.87 7.27 15.41
N LEU A 307 7.62 6.30 14.52
CA LEU A 307 6.57 5.31 14.73
C LEU A 307 7.00 4.30 15.76
N LYS A 308 6.02 3.84 16.53
CA LYS A 308 6.14 2.69 17.41
C LYS A 308 5.99 1.42 16.59
N TYR A 309 6.90 0.47 16.74
CA TYR A 309 6.97 -0.71 15.87
C TYR A 309 7.41 -1.98 16.59
N LYS A 310 7.92 -1.90 17.82
CA LYS A 310 8.39 -3.07 18.55
C LYS A 310 7.22 -3.91 19.02
N LYS A 311 7.48 -5.18 19.32
CA LYS A 311 6.44 -6.10 19.85
C LYS A 311 5.75 -5.52 21.08
N ASP A 312 6.50 -5.01 22.05
CA ASP A 312 5.93 -4.42 23.28
C ASP A 312 5.11 -3.15 23.00
N ASP A 313 5.51 -2.37 21.99
CA ASP A 313 4.71 -1.23 21.57
C ASP A 313 3.34 -1.69 21.05
N TRP A 314 3.29 -2.77 20.27
CA TRP A 314 2.04 -3.31 19.74
C TRP A 314 1.17 -3.91 20.85
N VAL A 315 1.76 -4.56 21.86
CA VAL A 315 1.04 -5.00 23.06
C VAL A 315 0.36 -3.82 23.77
N GLU A 316 1.09 -2.71 23.93
CA GLU A 316 0.54 -1.47 24.50
C GLU A 316 -0.60 -0.91 23.65
N PHE A 317 -0.45 -0.93 22.32
CA PHE A 317 -1.50 -0.51 21.39
C PHE A 317 -2.77 -1.34 21.56
N LEU A 318 -2.65 -2.67 21.44
CA LEU A 318 -3.77 -3.61 21.51
C LEU A 318 -4.52 -3.50 22.84
N SER A 319 -3.78 -3.38 23.95
CA SER A 319 -4.38 -3.18 25.27
C SER A 319 -5.16 -1.86 25.35
N LYS A 320 -4.61 -0.76 24.81
CA LYS A 320 -5.25 0.57 24.84
C LYS A 320 -6.44 0.69 23.89
N THR A 321 -6.48 -0.12 22.84
CA THR A 321 -7.60 -0.21 21.90
C THR A 321 -8.63 -1.28 22.30
N LYS A 322 -8.38 -2.03 23.38
CA LYS A 322 -9.21 -3.16 23.86
C LYS A 322 -9.39 -4.26 22.81
N LEU A 323 -8.35 -4.51 22.02
CA LEU A 323 -8.28 -5.62 21.08
C LEU A 323 -7.65 -6.88 21.69
N MET A 324 -7.02 -6.72 22.85
CA MET A 324 -6.41 -7.77 23.68
C MET A 324 -6.85 -7.63 25.13
#